data_AF-A0A920V694-F1
#
_entry.id   AF-A0A920V694-F1
#
_cell.length_a   1.000
_cell.length_b   1.000
_cell.length_c   1.000
_cell.angle_alpha   90.00
_cell.angle_beta   90.00
_cell.angle_gamma   90.00
#
_symmetry.space_group_name_H-M   'P 1'
#
loop_
_entity.id
_entity.type
_entity.pdbx_description
1 polymer ?
#
loop_
_entity_poly.entity_id
_entity_poly.type
_entity_poly.pdbx_seq_one_letter_code
_entity_poly.pdbx_strand_id
1 'polypeptide(L)'
;MVNSGKEAISRFKRVKSLRGYSLLEVLLETGRTHQIRVHLSYLGFPIVGDKTYGARRKYVKGTSENLRNKINQFKRQALHASSLTFIHP
;
A
#
# COMPACT_ATOMS: atom_id res chain seq x y z
N MET A 1 -24.78 5.81 12.88
CA MET A 1 -23.81 6.66 12.16
C MET A 1 -23.96 6.40 10.68
N VAL A 2 -24.46 7.38 9.91
CA VAL A 2 -24.57 7.24 8.45
C VAL A 2 -23.15 7.33 7.90
N ASN A 3 -22.67 6.26 7.28
CA ASN A 3 -21.34 6.21 6.70
C ASN A 3 -21.39 6.88 5.31
N SER A 4 -21.23 8.21 5.26
CA SER A 4 -21.36 9.03 4.03
C SER A 4 -20.21 8.87 3.03
N GLY A 5 -19.39 7.82 3.15
CA GLY A 5 -18.29 7.54 2.24
C GLY A 5 -18.79 6.98 0.90
N LYS A 6 -18.10 7.35 -0.20
CA LYS A 6 -18.33 6.68 -1.48
C LYS A 6 -17.80 5.25 -1.41
N GLU A 7 -18.49 4.32 -2.06
CA GLU A 7 -18.04 2.95 -2.18
C GLU A 7 -16.61 2.88 -2.78
N ALA A 8 -15.78 2.06 -2.17
CA ALA A 8 -14.39 1.84 -2.50
C ALA A 8 -14.02 0.37 -2.33
N ILE A 9 -13.67 -0.32 -3.42
CA ILE A 9 -13.39 -1.76 -3.44
C ILE A 9 -12.00 -2.02 -4.03
N SER A 10 -11.16 -2.71 -3.25
CA SER A 10 -9.81 -3.14 -3.65
C SER A 10 -9.62 -4.61 -3.28
N ARG A 11 -9.18 -5.44 -4.22
CA ARG A 11 -8.83 -6.83 -3.96
C ARG A 11 -7.32 -6.97 -3.82
N PHE A 12 -6.87 -7.56 -2.73
CA PHE A 12 -5.45 -7.75 -2.42
C PHE A 12 -5.05 -9.21 -2.57
N LYS A 13 -3.93 -9.46 -3.23
CA LYS A 13 -3.29 -10.77 -3.29
C LYS A 13 -1.83 -10.64 -2.91
N ARG A 14 -1.37 -11.47 -1.97
CA ARG A 14 0.05 -11.49 -1.59
C ARG A 14 0.84 -12.24 -2.66
N VAL A 15 1.73 -11.53 -3.33
CA VAL A 15 2.65 -12.09 -4.35
C VAL A 15 3.90 -12.65 -3.69
N LYS A 16 4.45 -11.94 -2.72
CA LYS A 16 5.69 -12.36 -2.03
C LYS A 16 5.67 -11.97 -0.56
N SER A 17 6.04 -12.91 0.30
CA SER A 17 6.35 -12.61 1.69
C SER A 17 7.81 -12.15 1.78
N LEU A 18 8.02 -10.98 2.38
CA LEU A 18 9.34 -10.44 2.70
C LEU A 18 9.40 -10.38 4.22
N ARG A 19 10.56 -10.58 4.83
CA ARG A 19 10.65 -10.62 6.31
C ARG A 19 10.15 -9.32 6.94
N GLY A 20 8.92 -9.32 7.47
CA GLY A 20 8.23 -8.13 8.00
C GLY A 20 7.51 -7.24 6.96
N TYR A 21 7.52 -7.61 5.68
CA TYR A 21 6.90 -6.84 4.60
C TYR A 21 6.19 -7.77 3.62
N SER A 22 5.41 -7.25 2.68
CA SER A 22 4.80 -8.08 1.64
C SER A 22 4.69 -7.30 0.35
N LEU A 23 4.96 -7.99 -0.76
CA LEU A 23 4.60 -7.50 -2.08
C LEU A 23 3.18 -7.93 -2.36
N LEU A 24 2.31 -6.95 -2.62
CA LEU A 24 0.90 -7.18 -2.91
C LEU A 24 0.62 -6.82 -4.37
N GLU A 25 -0.17 -7.66 -5.01
CA GLU A 25 -0.93 -7.32 -6.21
C GLU A 25 -2.28 -6.75 -5.75
N VAL A 26 -2.68 -5.64 -6.36
CA VAL A 26 -3.91 -4.94 -6.00
C VAL A 26 -4.74 -4.73 -7.26
N LEU A 27 -5.93 -5.31 -7.28
CA LEU A 27 -6.92 -5.07 -8.32
C LEU A 27 -7.93 -4.05 -7.82
N LEU A 28 -8.15 -3.00 -8.61
CA LEU A 28 -9.12 -1.94 -8.32
C LEU A 28 -10.42 -2.20 -9.07
N GLU A 29 -11.53 -2.30 -8.32
CA GLU A 29 -12.88 -2.24 -8.92
C GLU A 29 -13.42 -0.81 -8.94
N THR A 30 -12.92 0.03 -8.03
CA THR A 30 -13.20 1.47 -7.99
C THR A 30 -11.89 2.26 -7.94
N GLY A 31 -11.92 3.53 -8.38
CA GLY A 31 -10.74 4.40 -8.43
C GLY A 31 -10.83 5.64 -7.54
N ARG A 32 -11.08 5.50 -6.23
CA ARG A 32 -11.14 6.65 -5.31
C ARG A 32 -9.76 7.21 -5.01
N THR A 33 -9.69 8.51 -4.69
CA THR A 33 -8.44 9.18 -4.30
C THR A 33 -7.79 8.47 -3.12
N HIS A 34 -6.51 8.13 -3.25
CA HIS A 34 -5.71 7.41 -2.24
C HIS A 34 -6.27 6.04 -1.80
N GLN A 35 -7.23 5.47 -2.52
CA GLN A 35 -7.97 4.27 -2.10
C GLN A 35 -7.08 3.15 -1.54
N ILE A 36 -6.08 2.71 -2.31
CA ILE A 36 -5.15 1.64 -1.89
C ILE A 36 -4.41 2.01 -0.60
N ARG A 37 -3.92 3.26 -0.51
CA ARG A 37 -3.14 3.76 0.62
C ARG A 37 -3.97 3.77 1.90
N VAL A 38 -5.19 4.29 1.82
CA VAL A 38 -6.15 4.35 2.95
C VAL A 38 -6.56 2.95 3.39
N HIS A 39 -6.93 2.07 2.43
CA HIS A 39 -7.34 0.70 2.74
C HIS A 39 -6.24 -0.07 3.48
N LEU A 40 -5.01 -0.05 2.96
CA LEU A 40 -3.89 -0.74 3.57
C LEU A 40 -3.52 -0.17 4.94
N SER A 41 -3.58 1.15 5.12
CA SER A 41 -3.39 1.77 6.43
C SER A 41 -4.49 1.41 7.42
N TYR A 42 -5.75 1.36 6.98
CA TYR A 42 -6.89 0.97 7.81
C TYR A 42 -6.76 -0.48 8.29
N LEU A 43 -6.30 -1.38 7.42
CA LEU A 43 -5.98 -2.77 7.76
C LEU A 43 -4.73 -2.93 8.63
N GLY A 44 -3.99 -1.85 8.93
CA GLY A 44 -2.78 -1.88 9.75
C GLY A 44 -1.50 -2.26 9.01
N PHE A 45 -1.55 -2.32 7.67
CA PHE A 45 -0.42 -2.67 6.79
C PHE A 45 -0.08 -1.52 5.82
N PRO A 46 0.29 -0.32 6.31
CA PRO A 46 0.51 0.83 5.44
C PRO A 46 1.64 0.61 4.43
N ILE A 47 1.57 1.34 3.32
CA ILE A 47 2.56 1.27 2.24
C ILE A 47 3.90 1.86 2.71
N VAL A 48 5.00 1.19 2.38
CA VAL A 48 6.36 1.69 2.62
C VAL A 48 6.60 3.01 1.89
N GLY A 49 7.17 3.99 2.59
CA GLY A 49 7.44 5.32 2.05
C GLY A 49 6.21 6.24 1.94
N ASP A 50 5.03 5.80 2.41
CA ASP A 50 3.84 6.64 2.50
C ASP A 50 3.94 7.60 3.70
N LYS A 51 4.16 8.88 3.42
CA LYS A 51 4.30 9.93 4.45
C LYS A 51 2.99 10.28 5.15
N THR A 52 1.85 10.09 4.50
CA THR A 52 0.54 10.50 5.02
C THR A 52 -0.07 9.41 5.89
N TYR A 53 -0.07 8.17 5.41
CA TYR A 53 -0.76 7.06 6.06
C TYR A 53 0.21 6.05 6.72
N GLY A 54 1.52 6.15 6.48
CA GLY A 54 2.54 5.20 6.98
C GLY A 54 3.25 5.56 8.28
N ALA A 55 2.80 6.58 9.01
CA ALA A 55 3.58 7.17 10.10
C ALA A 55 3.74 6.29 11.37
N ARG A 56 2.83 5.34 11.63
CA ARG A 56 2.74 4.67 12.95
C ARG A 56 3.72 3.50 13.16
N ARG A 57 4.26 2.86 12.11
CA ARG A 57 5.17 1.69 12.24
C ARG A 57 6.23 1.71 11.13
N LYS A 58 7.37 2.38 11.38
CA LYS A 58 8.44 2.52 10.38
C LYS A 58 9.14 1.20 10.05
N TYR A 59 9.36 0.32 11.03
CA TYR A 59 10.09 -0.93 10.82
C TYR A 59 9.54 -2.08 11.65
N VAL A 60 9.68 -3.30 11.13
CA VAL A 60 9.38 -4.53 11.87
C VAL A 60 10.54 -4.88 12.81
N LYS A 61 10.25 -5.54 13.94
CA LYS A 61 11.27 -6.02 14.89
C LYS A 61 12.29 -6.90 14.15
N GLY A 62 13.58 -6.62 14.33
CA GLY A 62 14.66 -7.34 13.65
C GLY A 62 14.98 -6.86 12.23
N THR A 63 14.42 -5.72 11.78
CA THR A 63 14.85 -5.07 10.53
C THR A 63 16.31 -4.63 10.66
N SER A 64 17.18 -5.09 9.76
CA SER A 64 18.61 -4.74 9.76
C SER A 64 18.83 -3.28 9.43
N GLU A 65 19.96 -2.71 9.89
CA GLU A 65 20.27 -1.30 9.68
C GLU A 65 20.39 -0.93 8.18
N ASN A 66 20.95 -1.81 7.37
CA ASN A 66 20.98 -1.65 5.90
C ASN A 66 19.57 -1.54 5.31
N LEU A 67 18.62 -2.38 5.77
CA LEU A 67 17.24 -2.32 5.28
C LEU A 67 16.53 -1.06 5.78
N ARG A 68 16.77 -0.62 7.01
CA ARG A 68 16.25 0.67 7.52
C ARG A 68 16.71 1.84 6.68
N ASN A 69 18.00 1.89 6.34
CA ASN A 69 18.57 2.94 5.49
C ASN A 69 17.92 2.94 4.10
N LYS A 70 17.74 1.77 3.47
CA LYS A 70 17.03 1.66 2.20
C LYS A 70 15.58 2.13 2.29
N ILE A 71 14.86 1.77 3.35
CA ILE A 71 13.48 2.22 3.59
C ILE A 71 13.43 3.74 3.79
N ASN A 72 14.37 4.32 4.53
CA ASN A 72 14.44 5.76 4.78
C ASN A 72 14.76 6.57 3.53
N GLN A 73 15.58 6.02 2.64
CA GLN A 73 15.89 6.61 1.35
C GLN A 73 14.73 6.47 0.35
N PHE A 74 13.76 5.58 0.61
CA PHE A 74 12.59 5.39 -0.23
C PHE A 74 11.51 6.45 0.05
N LYS A 75 11.70 7.64 -0.53
CA LYS A 75 10.89 8.86 -0.24
C LYS A 75 9.49 8.92 -0.88
N ARG A 76 9.04 7.86 -1.55
CA ARG A 76 7.76 7.78 -2.26
C ARG A 76 6.96 6.56 -1.82
N GLN A 77 5.66 6.53 -2.10
CA GLN A 77 4.85 5.33 -1.91
C GLN A 77 5.41 4.16 -2.74
N ALA A 78 5.60 3.00 -2.09
CA ALA A 78 5.90 1.72 -2.74
C ALA A 78 4.64 1.17 -3.42
N LEU A 79 4.11 1.95 -4.35
CA LEU A 79 2.92 1.68 -5.14
C LEU A 79 3.26 1.97 -6.60
N HIS A 80 2.88 1.06 -7.48
CA HIS A 80 3.17 1.15 -8.91
C HIS A 80 2.01 0.57 -9.70
N ALA A 81 1.54 1.30 -10.70
CA ALA A 81 0.55 0.80 -11.66
C ALA A 81 1.29 -0.07 -12.68
N SER A 82 1.28 -1.38 -12.46
CA SER A 82 2.04 -2.34 -13.27
C SER A 82 1.37 -2.71 -14.60
N SER A 83 0.05 -2.59 -14.68
CA SER A 83 -0.73 -2.94 -15.86
C SER A 83 -2.00 -2.09 -15.94
N LEU A 84 -2.50 -1.92 -17.17
CA LEU A 84 -3.77 -1.28 -17.47
C LEU A 84 -4.40 -2.03 -18.64
N THR A 85 -5.67 -2.38 -18.52
CA THR A 85 -6.41 -3.11 -19.56
C THR A 85 -7.73 -2.39 -19.82
N PHE A 86 -8.04 -2.18 -21.09
CA PHE A 86 -9.31 -1.60 -21.54
C PHE A 86 -9.60 -2.09 -22.96
N ILE A 87 -10.87 -2.04 -23.36
CA ILE A 87 -11.28 -2.26 -24.75
C ILE A 87 -10.95 -0.99 -25.53
N HIS A 88 -10.26 -1.11 -26.67
CA HIS A 88 -9.98 0.05 -27.53
C HIS A 88 -11.30 0.70 -27.97
N PRO A 89 -11.42 2.04 -27.90
CA PRO A 89 -12.63 2.77 -28.25
C PRO A 89 -12.98 2.69 -29.74
#